data_AF-A0A8J7KPR2-F1
#
_entry.id   AF-A0A8J7KPR2-F1
#
_cell.length_a   1.000
_cell.length_b   1.000
_cell.length_c   1.000
_cell.angle_alpha   90.00
_cell.angle_beta   90.00
_cell.angle_gamma   90.00
#
_symmetry.space_group_name_H-M   'P 1'
#
loop_
_entity.id
_entity.type
_entity.pdbx_description
1 polymer ?
#
loop_
_entity_poly.entity_id
_entity_poly.type
_entity_poly.pdbx_seq_one_letter_code
_entity_poly.pdbx_strand_id
1 'polypeptide(L)'
;MMTILEVAALNGLMQLCPVLPENETAPALIQQNLYFGRNIGMTGQVTEQQFQQFVEDVVTPRFPTRVTEYDAKGQFLDSSGNLIREPSKVISFVYKDQASNQRAIDEIINAYKQQFQQESVLQVKNQDVAIGFGQGEDLIVNDPTPELIQVDLYFDGIGTKGRGGDRQFNQFLENVLTPRFPNGLTVYDAETQSRDCSNDSIQESSKVVSLIIEDTEANEQSLYQVIDAYETQFQQNSILEVVNEEVKVGFGQGEDLIDNDATSELIQVNLYFGRNIGTTGRVSNRQFNQFLRDEITPRFPDGLTVYDAKGQFLDSINRLIREPSKVVSLILEDTQANENSINQIIGTYKQKFQQESVLAVVDETLSVAFDVSSDVSIGSTQSNLASSKIVEPNQQSVFTTPEVPSSVSLVQRLLP
;
A
#
# COMPACT_ATOMS: atom_id res chain seq x y z
N MET A 1 26.54 -16.77 -43.76
CA MET A 1 26.59 -17.99 -42.93
C MET A 1 27.84 -17.92 -42.06
N MET A 2 27.65 -17.55 -40.80
CA MET A 2 28.64 -17.68 -39.73
C MET A 2 27.84 -17.94 -38.46
N THR A 3 28.28 -18.93 -37.69
CA THR A 3 27.48 -19.79 -36.81
C THR A 3 27.15 -19.19 -35.44
N ILE A 4 26.01 -19.65 -34.91
CA ILE A 4 25.38 -19.34 -33.61
C ILE A 4 26.20 -19.94 -32.46
N LEU A 5 27.41 -19.45 -32.23
CA LEU A 5 28.26 -19.98 -31.16
C LEU A 5 29.28 -18.95 -30.67
N GLU A 6 28.85 -17.72 -30.35
CA GLU A 6 29.67 -16.78 -29.55
C GLU A 6 28.89 -15.58 -28.98
N VAL A 7 27.62 -15.76 -28.60
CA VAL A 7 26.84 -14.77 -27.81
C VAL A 7 26.23 -15.44 -26.57
N ALA A 8 27.03 -16.25 -25.87
CA ALA A 8 26.62 -16.97 -24.66
C ALA A 8 27.56 -16.73 -23.47
N ALA A 9 28.25 -15.58 -23.43
CA ALA A 9 29.23 -15.26 -22.38
C ALA A 9 29.05 -13.87 -21.75
N LEU A 10 27.81 -13.37 -21.68
CA LEU A 10 27.48 -12.18 -20.87
C LEU A 10 26.10 -12.25 -20.19
N ASN A 11 25.58 -13.46 -19.99
CA ASN A 11 24.44 -13.66 -19.08
C ASN A 11 25.01 -14.02 -17.71
N GLY A 12 25.11 -13.02 -16.83
CA GLY A 12 25.24 -13.27 -15.40
C GLY A 12 24.04 -14.11 -14.98
N LEU A 13 24.30 -15.38 -14.66
CA LEU A 13 23.33 -16.35 -14.20
C LEU A 13 22.67 -15.85 -12.90
N MET A 14 21.52 -15.18 -13.00
CA MET A 14 20.50 -15.28 -11.96
C MET A 14 19.95 -16.71 -12.02
N GLN A 15 20.64 -17.65 -11.37
CA GLN A 15 20.06 -18.93 -11.05
C GLN A 15 19.07 -18.70 -9.91
N LEU A 16 17.78 -18.64 -10.25
CA LEU A 16 16.73 -18.83 -9.26
C LEU A 16 16.83 -20.27 -8.74
N CYS A 17 16.72 -20.47 -7.43
CA CYS A 17 16.67 -21.80 -6.81
C CYS A 17 15.58 -22.66 -7.51
N PRO A 18 15.79 -23.97 -7.67
CA PRO A 18 14.73 -24.83 -8.21
C PRO A 18 13.48 -24.75 -7.33
N VAL A 19 12.37 -24.33 -7.95
CA VAL A 19 11.04 -24.38 -7.33
C VAL A 19 10.75 -25.85 -7.04
N LEU A 20 10.51 -26.18 -5.77
CA LEU A 20 10.12 -27.52 -5.35
C LEU A 20 8.84 -27.94 -6.07
N PRO A 21 8.66 -29.23 -6.41
CA PRO A 21 7.47 -29.69 -7.13
C PRO A 21 6.20 -29.38 -6.31
N GLU A 22 5.32 -28.58 -6.88
CA GLU A 22 4.02 -28.25 -6.32
C GLU A 22 3.13 -29.48 -6.34
N ASN A 23 2.78 -29.99 -5.16
CA ASN A 23 1.68 -30.93 -5.01
C ASN A 23 1.05 -30.75 -3.63
N GLU A 24 0.09 -29.84 -3.58
CA GLU A 24 -1.06 -29.68 -2.66
C GLU A 24 -1.70 -28.33 -3.04
N THR A 25 -2.97 -28.08 -2.71
CA THR A 25 -3.57 -26.74 -2.82
C THR A 25 -2.64 -25.74 -2.12
N ALA A 26 -1.89 -24.96 -2.90
CA ALA A 26 -0.88 -24.07 -2.34
C ALA A 26 -1.56 -23.14 -1.32
N PRO A 27 -0.97 -22.94 -0.12
CA PRO A 27 -1.53 -22.01 0.84
C PRO A 27 -1.64 -20.63 0.21
N ALA A 28 -2.75 -19.93 0.49
CA ALA A 28 -3.00 -18.58 0.00
C ALA A 28 -1.83 -17.65 0.35
N LEU A 29 -1.56 -16.68 -0.52
CA LEU A 29 -0.56 -15.67 -0.27
C LEU A 29 -1.18 -14.51 0.51
N ILE A 30 -0.37 -13.90 1.37
CA ILE A 30 -0.70 -12.70 2.15
C ILE A 30 0.22 -11.59 1.72
N GLN A 31 -0.32 -10.37 1.65
CA GLN A 31 0.47 -9.15 1.71
C GLN A 31 0.48 -8.60 3.14
N GLN A 32 1.66 -8.32 3.69
CA GLN A 32 1.78 -7.66 4.98
C GLN A 32 2.76 -6.51 4.93
N ASN A 33 2.34 -5.34 5.39
CA ASN A 33 3.16 -4.14 5.50
C ASN A 33 3.54 -3.89 6.97
N LEU A 34 4.85 -3.77 7.23
CA LEU A 34 5.39 -3.38 8.54
C LEU A 34 5.93 -1.95 8.47
N TYR A 35 5.48 -1.11 9.39
CA TYR A 35 5.80 0.31 9.45
C TYR A 35 6.76 0.59 10.61
N PHE A 36 7.99 0.95 10.27
CA PHE A 36 9.09 1.15 11.18
C PHE A 36 9.33 2.65 11.41
N GLY A 37 8.91 3.15 12.57
CA GLY A 37 9.35 4.45 13.09
C GLY A 37 10.86 4.45 13.29
N ARG A 38 11.53 5.56 12.98
CA ARG A 38 13.01 5.62 13.02
C ARG A 38 13.54 6.57 14.08
N ASN A 39 12.71 7.35 14.76
CA ASN A 39 13.20 8.19 15.85
C ASN A 39 13.57 7.33 17.07
N ILE A 40 14.74 7.57 17.67
CA ILE A 40 15.20 6.88 18.89
C ILE A 40 15.30 7.91 20.02
N GLY A 41 14.39 7.81 21.00
CA GLY A 41 14.27 8.80 22.06
C GLY A 41 14.04 10.21 21.51
N MET A 42 14.61 11.24 22.15
CA MET A 42 14.35 12.64 21.77
C MET A 42 15.21 13.15 20.60
N THR A 43 16.39 12.56 20.35
CA THR A 43 17.36 13.11 19.39
C THR A 43 18.04 12.07 18.51
N GLY A 44 17.88 10.78 18.80
CA GLY A 44 18.46 9.71 18.01
C GLY A 44 17.58 9.38 16.81
N GLN A 45 18.17 8.74 15.81
CA GLN A 45 17.45 8.21 14.67
C GLN A 45 18.15 6.96 14.15
N VAL A 46 17.40 5.93 13.79
CA VAL A 46 17.91 4.80 12.99
C VAL A 46 18.36 5.35 11.64
N THR A 47 19.67 5.39 11.42
CA THR A 47 20.27 5.87 10.16
C THR A 47 19.96 4.92 9.00
N GLU A 48 20.19 5.36 7.77
CA GLU A 48 19.95 4.51 6.60
C GLU A 48 20.81 3.26 6.64
N GLN A 49 22.10 3.42 6.96
CA GLN A 49 23.01 2.29 7.09
C GLN A 49 22.58 1.30 8.18
N GLN A 50 22.09 1.78 9.33
CA GLN A 50 21.61 0.90 10.40
C GLN A 50 20.35 0.15 10.00
N PHE A 51 19.42 0.80 9.29
CA PHE A 51 18.22 0.15 8.80
C PHE A 51 18.56 -0.91 7.76
N GLN A 52 19.41 -0.60 6.79
CA GLN A 52 19.85 -1.55 5.77
C GLN A 52 20.56 -2.77 6.39
N GLN A 53 21.42 -2.56 7.39
CA GLN A 53 22.03 -3.67 8.14
C GLN A 53 20.98 -4.54 8.85
N PHE A 54 19.94 -3.93 9.43
CA PHE A 54 18.83 -4.67 10.03
C PHE A 54 18.08 -5.50 8.99
N VAL A 55 17.82 -4.96 7.79
CA VAL A 55 17.18 -5.72 6.72
C VAL A 55 18.05 -6.92 6.33
N GLU A 56 19.34 -6.70 6.10
CA GLU A 56 20.30 -7.73 5.68
C GLU A 56 20.48 -8.86 6.72
N ASP A 57 20.57 -8.51 8.01
CA ASP A 57 20.88 -9.44 9.10
C ASP A 57 19.64 -10.11 9.71
N VAL A 58 18.48 -9.48 9.63
CA VAL A 58 17.28 -9.92 10.35
C VAL A 58 16.13 -10.26 9.39
N VAL A 59 15.84 -9.39 8.43
CA VAL A 59 14.67 -9.50 7.55
C VAL A 59 14.93 -10.49 6.41
N THR A 60 15.94 -10.25 5.58
CA THR A 60 16.24 -11.07 4.41
C THR A 60 16.56 -12.55 4.71
N PRO A 61 17.24 -12.93 5.82
CA PRO A 61 17.39 -14.34 6.15
C PRO A 61 16.06 -15.06 6.40
N ARG A 62 15.02 -14.33 6.82
CA ARG A 62 13.68 -14.85 7.09
C ARG A 62 12.77 -14.82 5.86
N PHE A 63 12.95 -13.83 5.00
CA PHE A 63 12.26 -13.68 3.72
C PHE A 63 13.27 -13.58 2.58
N PRO A 64 13.93 -14.71 2.21
CA PRO A 64 15.05 -14.68 1.26
C PRO A 64 14.61 -14.42 -0.18
N THR A 65 13.36 -14.72 -0.52
CA THR A 65 12.87 -14.58 -1.89
C THR A 65 12.83 -13.11 -2.32
N ARG A 66 12.14 -12.26 -1.54
CA ARG A 66 11.95 -10.84 -1.85
C ARG A 66 11.26 -10.11 -0.71
N VAL A 67 11.67 -8.88 -0.45
CA VAL A 67 10.92 -7.86 0.27
C VAL A 67 10.98 -6.53 -0.48
N THR A 68 9.99 -5.67 -0.30
CA THR A 68 9.95 -4.33 -0.91
C THR A 68 9.94 -3.26 0.17
N GLU A 69 10.91 -2.35 0.13
CA GLU A 69 11.12 -1.28 1.07
C GLU A 69 10.69 0.08 0.47
N TYR A 70 9.96 0.86 1.26
CA TYR A 70 9.54 2.23 0.92
C TYR A 70 10.06 3.24 1.93
N ASP A 71 10.44 4.42 1.44
CA ASP A 71 10.60 5.61 2.27
C ASP A 71 9.24 6.24 2.58
N ALA A 72 8.98 6.49 3.86
CA ALA A 72 7.75 7.12 4.32
C ALA A 72 8.01 8.14 5.44
N LYS A 73 6.96 8.87 5.85
CA LYS A 73 7.00 9.81 6.97
C LYS A 73 5.79 9.60 7.86
N GLY A 74 6.01 9.22 9.11
CA GLY A 74 4.99 9.19 10.15
C GLY A 74 4.71 10.58 10.71
N GLN A 75 3.45 10.83 11.06
CA GLN A 75 3.04 12.03 11.79
C GLN A 75 1.86 11.70 12.71
N PHE A 76 1.96 12.03 14.00
CA PHE A 76 0.92 11.77 15.01
C PHE A 76 1.00 12.83 16.12
N LEU A 77 -0.02 12.87 16.98
CA LEU A 77 0.02 13.63 18.23
C LEU A 77 0.43 12.70 19.37
N ASP A 78 1.41 13.12 20.17
CA ASP A 78 1.73 12.41 21.41
C ASP A 78 0.62 12.60 22.47
N SER A 79 0.73 11.90 23.60
CA SER A 79 -0.23 11.99 24.72
C SER A 79 -0.35 13.39 25.35
N SER A 80 0.60 14.29 25.08
CA SER A 80 0.56 15.70 25.50
C SER A 80 0.00 16.63 24.41
N GLY A 81 -0.44 16.07 23.28
CA GLY A 81 -0.96 16.81 22.13
C GLY A 81 0.11 17.47 21.26
N ASN A 82 1.39 17.13 21.43
CA ASN A 82 2.45 17.68 20.60
C ASN A 82 2.53 16.93 19.27
N LEU A 83 2.72 17.68 18.19
CA LEU A 83 2.93 17.11 16.87
C LEU A 83 4.31 16.44 16.77
N ILE A 84 4.32 15.12 16.61
CA ILE A 84 5.49 14.34 16.29
C ILE A 84 5.52 14.09 14.78
N ARG A 85 6.71 14.23 14.20
CA ARG A 85 7.01 13.86 12.83
C ARG A 85 8.24 13.01 12.82
N GLU A 86 8.19 11.90 12.11
CA GLU A 86 9.33 11.01 12.02
C GLU A 86 9.56 10.49 10.61
N PRO A 87 10.82 10.30 10.21
CA PRO A 87 11.12 9.45 9.07
C PRO A 87 10.72 8.01 9.43
N SER A 88 10.13 7.32 8.46
CA SER A 88 9.70 5.93 8.62
C SER A 88 10.17 5.10 7.43
N LYS A 89 10.29 3.80 7.64
CA LYS A 89 10.46 2.82 6.57
C LYS A 89 9.27 1.88 6.60
N VAL A 90 8.80 1.47 5.42
CA VAL A 90 7.76 0.45 5.31
C VAL A 90 8.35 -0.72 4.55
N ILE A 91 8.24 -1.93 5.09
CA ILE A 91 8.61 -3.15 4.37
C ILE A 91 7.32 -3.92 4.05
N SER A 92 7.07 -4.11 2.77
CA SER A 92 6.02 -4.97 2.23
C SER A 92 6.57 -6.38 2.03
N PHE A 93 5.84 -7.35 2.59
CA PHE A 93 6.09 -8.76 2.51
C PHE A 93 4.98 -9.43 1.72
N VAL A 94 5.37 -10.40 0.89
CA VAL A 94 4.44 -11.35 0.26
C VAL A 94 4.88 -12.75 0.65
N TYR A 95 4.01 -13.51 1.30
CA TYR A 95 4.35 -14.84 1.80
C TYR A 95 3.13 -15.75 1.92
N LYS A 96 3.38 -17.06 1.97
CA LYS A 96 2.32 -18.08 2.14
C LYS A 96 1.73 -18.04 3.54
N ASP A 97 0.41 -18.11 3.69
CA ASP A 97 -0.26 -18.16 4.99
C ASP A 97 0.11 -19.41 5.77
N GLN A 98 1.14 -19.28 6.59
CA GLN A 98 1.76 -20.35 7.34
C GLN A 98 2.28 -19.81 8.66
N ALA A 99 2.07 -20.57 9.73
CA ALA A 99 2.51 -20.20 11.07
C ALA A 99 4.03 -19.95 11.17
N SER A 100 4.85 -20.56 10.31
CA SER A 100 6.30 -20.29 10.24
C SER A 100 6.60 -18.88 9.73
N ASN A 101 5.88 -18.40 8.72
CA ASN A 101 6.06 -17.07 8.17
C ASN A 101 5.51 -16.01 9.13
N GLN A 102 4.37 -16.28 9.79
CA GLN A 102 3.86 -15.40 10.85
C GLN A 102 4.87 -15.28 12.01
N ARG A 103 5.46 -16.39 12.46
CA ARG A 103 6.52 -16.34 13.48
C ARG A 103 7.73 -15.53 13.02
N ALA A 104 8.10 -15.62 11.75
CA ALA A 104 9.20 -14.84 11.19
C ALA A 104 8.92 -13.33 11.22
N ILE A 105 7.68 -12.91 10.94
CA ILE A 105 7.22 -11.53 11.10
C ILE A 105 7.35 -11.09 12.57
N ASP A 106 6.83 -11.88 13.51
CA ASP A 106 6.90 -11.56 14.94
C ASP A 106 8.35 -11.42 15.43
N GLU A 107 9.26 -12.28 14.95
CA GLU A 107 10.69 -12.21 15.25
C GLU A 107 11.34 -10.94 14.70
N ILE A 108 10.99 -10.50 13.49
CA ILE A 108 11.49 -9.25 12.88
C ILE A 108 11.06 -8.05 13.72
N ILE A 109 9.79 -8.00 14.11
CA ILE A 109 9.22 -6.92 14.92
C ILE A 109 9.93 -6.85 16.27
N ASN A 110 10.05 -7.99 16.96
CA ASN A 110 10.72 -8.08 18.25
C ASN A 110 12.20 -7.68 18.15
N ALA A 111 12.90 -8.11 17.11
CA ALA A 111 14.29 -7.74 16.88
C ALA A 111 14.44 -6.22 16.68
N TYR A 112 13.57 -5.59 15.88
CA TYR A 112 13.61 -4.15 15.65
C TYR A 112 13.38 -3.36 16.95
N LYS A 113 12.33 -3.74 17.71
CA LYS A 113 12.00 -3.13 19.00
C LYS A 113 13.15 -3.24 19.99
N GLN A 114 13.77 -4.40 20.10
CA GLN A 114 14.91 -4.63 20.99
C GLN A 114 16.17 -3.87 20.55
N GLN A 115 16.50 -3.89 19.26
CA GLN A 115 17.72 -3.31 18.72
C GLN A 115 17.70 -1.78 18.75
N PHE A 116 16.55 -1.17 18.45
CA PHE A 116 16.41 0.29 18.31
C PHE A 116 15.50 0.95 19.35
N GLN A 117 15.10 0.19 20.38
CA GLN A 117 14.29 0.66 21.51
C GLN A 117 12.97 1.31 21.06
N GLN A 118 12.31 0.69 20.08
CA GLN A 118 11.02 1.15 19.56
C GLN A 118 9.87 0.60 20.40
N GLU A 119 8.84 1.41 20.58
CA GLU A 119 7.65 1.03 21.36
C GLU A 119 6.79 0.01 20.61
N SER A 120 6.64 0.22 19.30
CA SER A 120 5.81 -0.60 18.42
C SER A 120 6.29 -0.59 16.97
N VAL A 121 5.78 -1.54 16.22
CA VAL A 121 5.80 -1.57 14.75
C VAL A 121 4.35 -1.76 14.33
N LEU A 122 3.82 -0.86 13.51
CA LEU A 122 2.47 -1.01 12.97
C LEU A 122 2.50 -2.11 11.91
N GLN A 123 1.49 -2.97 11.95
CA GLN A 123 1.27 -4.06 11.01
C GLN A 123 -0.06 -3.85 10.31
N VAL A 124 -0.04 -3.93 8.99
CA VAL A 124 -1.25 -3.98 8.16
C VAL A 124 -1.15 -5.23 7.31
N LYS A 125 -2.07 -6.17 7.51
CA LYS A 125 -2.09 -7.47 6.85
C LYS A 125 -3.34 -7.55 5.97
N ASN A 126 -3.16 -7.82 4.69
CA ASN A 126 -4.24 -8.13 3.77
C ASN A 126 -4.07 -9.58 3.26
N GLN A 127 -5.12 -10.38 3.46
CA GLN A 127 -5.19 -11.79 3.07
C GLN A 127 -6.18 -12.04 1.92
N ASP A 128 -6.95 -11.02 1.54
CA ASP A 128 -7.98 -11.03 0.50
C ASP A 128 -7.42 -10.35 -0.77
N VAL A 129 -6.18 -10.71 -1.11
CA VAL A 129 -5.47 -10.25 -2.32
C VAL A 129 -5.10 -11.43 -3.19
N ALA A 130 -5.30 -11.27 -4.50
CA ALA A 130 -4.73 -12.18 -5.49
C ALA A 130 -3.30 -11.73 -5.80
N ILE A 131 -2.35 -12.65 -5.77
CA ILE A 131 -0.93 -12.34 -5.93
C ILE A 131 -0.34 -13.25 -6.98
N GLY A 132 0.34 -12.64 -7.94
CA GLY A 132 1.02 -13.34 -9.01
C GLY A 132 2.46 -12.92 -9.24
N PHE A 133 3.18 -13.76 -9.97
CA PHE A 133 4.60 -13.58 -10.27
C PHE A 133 4.90 -13.65 -11.77
N GLY A 134 3.95 -13.29 -12.64
CA GLY A 134 4.20 -13.18 -14.08
C GLY A 134 2.98 -13.49 -14.95
N GLN A 135 3.27 -13.86 -16.20
CA GLN A 135 2.26 -14.04 -17.25
C GLN A 135 1.32 -15.22 -17.02
N GLY A 136 0.03 -15.00 -17.28
CA GLY A 136 -0.98 -16.06 -17.45
C GLY A 136 -1.62 -16.55 -16.16
N GLU A 137 -1.38 -15.87 -15.05
CA GLU A 137 -2.17 -16.05 -13.82
C GLU A 137 -3.41 -15.18 -13.91
N ASP A 138 -4.58 -15.81 -13.86
CA ASP A 138 -5.87 -15.15 -13.81
C ASP A 138 -6.10 -14.66 -12.37
N LEU A 139 -5.70 -13.41 -12.13
CA LEU A 139 -5.76 -12.76 -10.81
C LEU A 139 -7.00 -11.87 -10.64
N ILE A 140 -7.72 -11.58 -11.72
CA ILE A 140 -8.85 -10.64 -11.72
C ILE A 140 -10.13 -11.41 -11.99
N VAL A 141 -11.06 -11.40 -11.04
CA VAL A 141 -12.40 -11.96 -11.23
C VAL A 141 -13.25 -10.96 -11.99
N ASN A 142 -13.41 -11.19 -13.28
CA ASN A 142 -14.17 -10.29 -14.15
C ASN A 142 -15.68 -10.36 -13.88
N ASP A 143 -16.24 -9.39 -13.16
CA ASP A 143 -17.66 -9.38 -12.83
C ASP A 143 -18.57 -8.87 -13.98
N PRO A 144 -19.85 -9.30 -14.02
CA PRO A 144 -20.80 -8.80 -15.01
C PRO A 144 -21.08 -7.29 -14.90
N THR A 145 -20.87 -6.71 -13.71
CA THR A 145 -20.94 -5.28 -13.46
C THR A 145 -19.55 -4.86 -13.01
N PRO A 146 -18.79 -4.13 -13.85
CA PRO A 146 -17.43 -3.80 -13.48
C PRO A 146 -17.36 -2.92 -12.24
N GLU A 147 -16.42 -3.24 -11.35
CA GLU A 147 -16.07 -2.51 -10.14
C GLU A 147 -14.60 -2.05 -10.19
N LEU A 148 -14.29 -1.00 -9.42
CA LEU A 148 -12.92 -0.50 -9.36
C LEU A 148 -12.09 -1.34 -8.39
N ILE A 149 -10.97 -1.86 -8.88
CA ILE A 149 -10.00 -2.65 -8.13
C ILE A 149 -8.66 -1.93 -8.06
N GLN A 150 -7.81 -2.31 -7.10
CA GLN A 150 -6.43 -1.83 -7.01
C GLN A 150 -5.47 -2.91 -7.51
N VAL A 151 -4.59 -2.54 -8.44
CA VAL A 151 -3.51 -3.41 -8.94
C VAL A 151 -2.17 -2.73 -8.72
N ASP A 152 -1.29 -3.38 -7.96
CA ASP A 152 0.08 -2.93 -7.71
C ASP A 152 1.06 -3.81 -8.48
N LEU A 153 1.78 -3.20 -9.42
CA LEU A 153 2.82 -3.84 -10.24
C LEU A 153 4.21 -3.44 -9.74
N TYR A 154 5.04 -4.43 -9.42
CA TYR A 154 6.37 -4.24 -8.84
C TYR A 154 7.43 -4.47 -9.91
N PHE A 155 8.01 -3.38 -10.40
CA PHE A 155 9.03 -3.38 -11.43
C PHE A 155 10.42 -3.33 -10.80
N ASP A 156 11.03 -4.50 -10.65
CA ASP A 156 12.36 -4.68 -10.05
C ASP A 156 13.46 -4.57 -11.11
N GLY A 157 14.70 -4.35 -10.65
CA GLY A 157 15.86 -4.40 -11.54
C GLY A 157 15.93 -3.27 -12.57
N ILE A 158 15.40 -2.07 -12.28
CA ILE A 158 15.37 -0.90 -13.19
C ILE A 158 16.78 -0.29 -13.44
N GLY A 159 17.84 -1.04 -13.17
CA GLY A 159 19.24 -0.64 -13.32
C GLY A 159 19.76 0.17 -12.12
N THR A 160 21.07 0.44 -12.11
CA THR A 160 21.73 1.15 -11.00
C THR A 160 21.09 2.52 -10.75
N LYS A 161 20.89 2.88 -9.48
CA LYS A 161 20.45 4.21 -9.01
C LYS A 161 21.08 5.33 -9.85
N GLY A 162 20.30 5.97 -10.72
CA GLY A 162 20.82 6.99 -11.63
C GLY A 162 19.88 7.38 -12.76
N ARG A 163 20.17 8.52 -13.39
CA ARG A 163 19.34 9.15 -14.44
C ARG A 163 19.07 8.30 -15.69
N GLY A 164 19.80 7.20 -15.88
CA GLY A 164 19.67 6.30 -17.04
C GLY A 164 18.48 5.35 -16.90
N GLY A 165 18.44 4.57 -15.82
CA GLY A 165 17.35 3.64 -15.51
C GLY A 165 16.00 4.35 -15.39
N ASP A 166 15.98 5.45 -14.63
CA ASP A 166 14.78 6.30 -14.50
C ASP A 166 14.26 6.80 -15.85
N ARG A 167 15.15 7.14 -16.80
CA ARG A 167 14.72 7.62 -18.12
C ARG A 167 14.07 6.51 -18.93
N GLN A 168 14.69 5.33 -18.95
CA GLN A 168 14.15 4.18 -19.69
C GLN A 168 12.81 3.73 -19.10
N PHE A 169 12.69 3.69 -17.79
CA PHE A 169 11.42 3.36 -17.13
C PHE A 169 10.34 4.41 -17.38
N ASN A 170 10.67 5.70 -17.31
CA ASN A 170 9.71 6.74 -17.69
C ASN A 170 9.25 6.58 -19.15
N GLN A 171 10.15 6.25 -20.08
CA GLN A 171 9.76 5.97 -21.48
C GLN A 171 8.85 4.75 -21.58
N PHE A 172 9.06 3.72 -20.76
CA PHE A 172 8.15 2.58 -20.69
C PHE A 172 6.76 2.99 -20.19
N LEU A 173 6.67 3.75 -19.09
CA LEU A 173 5.39 4.28 -18.60
C LEU A 173 4.67 5.10 -19.67
N GLU A 174 5.39 5.99 -20.36
CA GLU A 174 4.84 6.88 -21.38
C GLU A 174 4.32 6.16 -22.63
N ASN A 175 5.05 5.16 -23.10
CA ASN A 175 4.80 4.54 -24.41
C ASN A 175 4.01 3.23 -24.31
N VAL A 176 4.00 2.59 -23.14
CA VAL A 176 3.40 1.27 -22.94
C VAL A 176 2.26 1.33 -21.93
N LEU A 177 2.55 1.80 -20.70
CA LEU A 177 1.60 1.69 -19.59
C LEU A 177 0.47 2.73 -19.68
N THR A 178 0.80 4.02 -19.77
CA THR A 178 -0.21 5.10 -19.80
C THR A 178 -1.17 5.07 -20.98
N PRO A 179 -0.76 4.71 -22.22
CA PRO A 179 -1.71 4.54 -23.31
C PRO A 179 -2.76 3.45 -23.07
N ARG A 180 -2.47 2.47 -22.20
CA ARG A 180 -3.38 1.39 -21.80
C ARG A 180 -4.24 1.76 -20.60
N PHE A 181 -3.68 2.53 -19.68
CA PHE A 181 -4.35 3.01 -18.48
C PHE A 181 -4.39 4.55 -18.47
N PRO A 182 -5.21 5.16 -19.34
CA PRO A 182 -5.20 6.61 -19.54
C PRO A 182 -5.75 7.39 -18.34
N ASN A 183 -6.62 6.77 -17.54
CA ASN A 183 -7.27 7.41 -16.39
C ASN A 183 -6.29 7.68 -15.23
N GLY A 184 -5.16 6.98 -15.22
CA GLY A 184 -4.02 7.35 -14.39
C GLY A 184 -3.36 6.18 -13.69
N LEU A 185 -2.18 6.47 -13.16
CA LEU A 185 -1.34 5.58 -12.38
C LEU A 185 -0.61 6.38 -11.31
N THR A 186 -0.27 5.72 -10.20
CA THR A 186 0.60 6.28 -9.15
C THR A 186 1.89 5.48 -9.08
N VAL A 187 3.04 6.15 -9.22
CA VAL A 187 4.37 5.53 -9.12
C VAL A 187 5.01 5.86 -7.77
N TYR A 188 5.47 4.82 -7.09
CA TYR A 188 6.31 4.89 -5.90
C TYR A 188 7.75 4.53 -6.24
N ASP A 189 8.69 5.28 -5.65
CA ASP A 189 10.09 4.86 -5.62
C ASP A 189 10.26 3.85 -4.47
N ALA A 190 10.84 2.69 -4.75
CA ALA A 190 11.04 1.62 -3.77
C ALA A 190 12.42 0.96 -3.95
N GLU A 191 12.79 0.13 -2.99
CA GLU A 191 13.97 -0.72 -3.07
C GLU A 191 13.55 -2.16 -2.80
N THR A 192 14.09 -3.11 -3.57
CA THR A 192 13.88 -4.53 -3.29
C THR A 192 15.13 -5.16 -2.75
N GLN A 193 14.94 -6.12 -1.85
CA GLN A 193 16.02 -6.91 -1.29
C GLN A 193 15.66 -8.39 -1.31
N SER A 194 16.60 -9.21 -1.73
CA SER A 194 16.49 -10.67 -1.84
C SER A 194 17.84 -11.33 -1.56
N ARG A 195 17.88 -12.67 -1.54
CA ARG A 195 19.11 -13.46 -1.48
C ARG A 195 19.24 -14.32 -2.72
N ASP A 196 20.47 -14.39 -3.24
CA ASP A 196 20.81 -15.31 -4.31
C ASP A 196 21.03 -16.74 -3.79
N CYS A 197 21.33 -17.68 -4.69
CA CYS A 197 21.64 -19.07 -4.33
C CYS A 197 22.91 -19.20 -3.45
N SER A 198 23.80 -18.21 -3.47
CA SER A 198 25.02 -18.14 -2.65
C SER A 198 24.75 -17.57 -1.27
N ASN A 199 23.50 -17.18 -0.97
CA ASN A 199 23.07 -16.51 0.25
C ASN A 199 23.57 -15.07 0.38
N ASP A 200 24.06 -14.48 -0.72
CA ASP A 200 24.48 -13.09 -0.79
C ASP A 200 23.24 -12.19 -0.95
N SER A 201 23.23 -11.06 -0.25
CA SER A 201 22.13 -10.10 -0.34
C SER A 201 22.21 -9.35 -1.67
N ILE A 202 21.12 -9.37 -2.42
CA ILE A 202 20.92 -8.55 -3.61
C ILE A 202 20.01 -7.39 -3.21
N GLN A 203 20.42 -6.17 -3.53
CA GLN A 203 19.59 -4.97 -3.39
C GLN A 203 19.46 -4.28 -4.74
N GLU A 204 18.24 -3.97 -5.13
CA GLU A 204 17.92 -3.36 -6.42
C GLU A 204 16.94 -2.19 -6.26
N SER A 205 17.08 -1.19 -7.13
CA SER A 205 16.08 -0.14 -7.20
C SER A 205 14.83 -0.67 -7.88
N SER A 206 13.68 -0.35 -7.31
CA SER A 206 12.37 -0.80 -7.78
C SER A 206 11.45 0.40 -8.00
N LYS A 207 10.40 0.17 -8.79
CA LYS A 207 9.27 1.08 -8.95
C LYS A 207 8.01 0.27 -8.74
N VAL A 208 7.14 0.75 -7.87
CA VAL A 208 5.81 0.16 -7.70
C VAL A 208 4.81 1.08 -8.37
N VAL A 209 4.04 0.54 -9.31
CA VAL A 209 2.99 1.27 -10.02
C VAL A 209 1.66 0.75 -9.51
N SER A 210 0.91 1.62 -8.86
CA SER A 210 -0.45 1.36 -8.41
C SER A 210 -1.44 1.88 -9.45
N LEU A 211 -2.38 1.03 -9.83
CA LEU A 211 -3.45 1.29 -10.79
C LEU A 211 -4.80 1.12 -10.09
N ILE A 212 -5.71 2.05 -10.38
CA ILE A 212 -7.13 1.89 -10.07
C ILE A 212 -7.84 1.71 -11.40
N ILE A 213 -8.36 0.52 -11.64
CA ILE A 213 -8.95 0.12 -12.92
C ILE A 213 -10.24 -0.65 -12.68
N GLU A 214 -11.10 -0.73 -13.69
CA GLU A 214 -12.23 -1.65 -13.66
C GLU A 214 -11.72 -3.09 -13.90
N ASP A 215 -12.29 -4.06 -13.19
CA ASP A 215 -12.11 -5.52 -13.31
C ASP A 215 -12.68 -6.10 -14.63
N THR A 216 -12.25 -5.54 -15.76
CA THR A 216 -12.71 -5.97 -17.07
C THR A 216 -11.68 -6.81 -17.79
N GLU A 217 -12.15 -7.74 -18.62
CA GLU A 217 -11.28 -8.59 -19.44
C GLU A 217 -10.36 -7.73 -20.33
N ALA A 218 -10.85 -6.56 -20.78
CA ALA A 218 -10.05 -5.63 -21.56
C ALA A 218 -8.87 -5.01 -20.78
N ASN A 219 -9.07 -4.69 -19.51
CA ASN A 219 -8.01 -4.16 -18.64
C ASN A 219 -7.04 -5.27 -18.24
N GLU A 220 -7.53 -6.47 -17.95
CA GLU A 220 -6.71 -7.65 -17.68
C GLU A 220 -5.80 -7.98 -18.89
N GLN A 221 -6.36 -8.02 -20.10
CA GLN A 221 -5.57 -8.18 -21.33
C GLN A 221 -4.56 -7.04 -21.53
N SER A 222 -4.87 -5.83 -21.07
CA SER A 222 -3.94 -4.69 -21.11
C SER A 222 -2.81 -4.86 -20.10
N LEU A 223 -3.07 -5.41 -18.90
CA LEU A 223 -2.05 -5.77 -17.92
C LEU A 223 -1.08 -6.79 -18.51
N TYR A 224 -1.56 -7.92 -19.03
CA TYR A 224 -0.70 -8.93 -19.66
C TYR A 224 0.24 -8.33 -20.72
N GLN A 225 -0.26 -7.42 -21.55
CA GLN A 225 0.55 -6.74 -22.56
C GLN A 225 1.61 -5.79 -21.97
N VAL A 226 1.30 -5.12 -20.84
CA VAL A 226 2.28 -4.28 -20.14
C VAL A 226 3.38 -5.15 -19.54
N ILE A 227 3.01 -6.26 -18.90
CA ILE A 227 3.95 -7.18 -18.26
C ILE A 227 4.88 -7.79 -19.31
N ASP A 228 4.35 -8.26 -20.44
CA ASP A 228 5.12 -8.91 -21.52
C ASP A 228 6.10 -7.91 -22.15
N ALA A 229 5.63 -6.68 -22.36
CA ALA A 229 6.47 -5.60 -22.84
C ALA A 229 7.59 -5.25 -21.85
N TYR A 230 7.32 -5.27 -20.54
CA TYR A 230 8.34 -5.02 -19.52
C TYR A 230 9.39 -6.12 -19.50
N GLU A 231 8.98 -7.38 -19.37
CA GLU A 231 9.87 -8.56 -19.36
C GLU A 231 10.76 -8.58 -20.60
N THR A 232 10.18 -8.31 -21.78
CA THR A 232 10.93 -8.21 -23.04
C THR A 232 11.91 -7.03 -23.06
N GLN A 233 11.46 -5.83 -22.67
CA GLN A 233 12.28 -4.61 -22.79
C GLN A 233 13.42 -4.55 -21.75
N PHE A 234 13.18 -5.06 -20.54
CA PHE A 234 14.10 -5.00 -19.41
C PHE A 234 14.81 -6.32 -19.12
N GLN A 235 14.54 -7.36 -19.92
CA GLN A 235 15.14 -8.70 -19.80
C GLN A 235 14.93 -9.30 -18.40
N GLN A 236 13.73 -9.10 -17.85
CA GLN A 236 13.32 -9.63 -16.55
C GLN A 236 12.57 -10.95 -16.72
N ASN A 237 12.60 -11.80 -15.70
CA ASN A 237 11.94 -13.11 -15.74
C ASN A 237 10.48 -13.06 -15.25
N SER A 238 10.13 -12.04 -14.47
CA SER A 238 8.81 -11.86 -13.88
C SER A 238 8.66 -10.45 -13.30
N ILE A 239 7.41 -10.09 -13.01
CA ILE A 239 7.08 -9.02 -12.06
C ILE A 239 6.25 -9.60 -10.93
N LEU A 240 6.25 -8.97 -9.75
CA LEU A 240 5.20 -9.23 -8.77
C LEU A 240 3.98 -8.37 -9.14
N GLU A 241 2.82 -9.00 -9.14
CA GLU A 241 1.50 -8.38 -9.24
C GLU A 241 0.69 -8.67 -7.98
N VAL A 242 0.05 -7.63 -7.43
CA VAL A 242 -0.87 -7.75 -6.30
C VAL A 242 -2.18 -7.06 -6.69
N VAL A 243 -3.26 -7.84 -6.69
CA VAL A 243 -4.62 -7.39 -7.01
C VAL A 243 -5.44 -7.42 -5.73
N ASN A 244 -6.03 -6.28 -5.40
CA ASN A 244 -7.03 -6.15 -4.34
C ASN A 244 -8.37 -5.74 -4.97
N GLU A 245 -9.32 -6.66 -4.96
CA GLU A 245 -10.68 -6.42 -5.47
C GLU A 245 -11.62 -5.87 -4.39
N GLU A 246 -11.27 -6.05 -3.12
CA GLU A 246 -12.08 -5.66 -1.96
C GLU A 246 -11.82 -4.20 -1.54
N VAL A 247 -11.77 -3.29 -2.52
CA VAL A 247 -11.56 -1.86 -2.28
C VAL A 247 -12.78 -1.04 -2.69
N LYS A 248 -13.03 0.05 -1.96
CA LYS A 248 -13.95 1.12 -2.38
C LYS A 248 -13.17 2.34 -2.79
N VAL A 249 -13.50 2.88 -3.95
CA VAL A 249 -12.73 3.94 -4.58
C VAL A 249 -13.60 5.15 -4.91
N GLY A 250 -13.12 6.32 -4.53
CA GLY A 250 -13.76 7.59 -4.87
C GLY A 250 -12.79 8.68 -5.30
N PHE A 251 -13.31 9.68 -5.99
CA PHE A 251 -12.50 10.76 -6.60
C PHE A 251 -12.86 12.15 -6.06
N GLY A 252 -13.85 12.22 -5.16
CA GLY A 252 -14.47 13.45 -4.71
C GLY A 252 -14.81 13.47 -3.23
N GLN A 253 -15.71 14.39 -2.89
CA GLN A 253 -16.20 14.60 -1.53
C GLN A 253 -17.63 14.05 -1.43
N GLY A 254 -17.94 13.38 -0.33
CA GLY A 254 -19.28 12.90 -0.01
C GLY A 254 -19.67 11.62 -0.76
N GLU A 255 -18.67 10.85 -1.15
CA GLU A 255 -18.87 9.49 -1.66
C GLU A 255 -18.97 8.55 -0.46
N ASP A 256 -19.93 7.64 -0.51
CA ASP A 256 -20.23 6.65 0.53
C ASP A 256 -19.28 5.47 0.34
N LEU A 257 -18.04 5.63 0.80
CA LEU A 257 -16.95 4.65 0.63
C LEU A 257 -16.72 3.77 1.86
N ILE A 258 -17.33 4.14 2.99
CA ILE A 258 -17.16 3.47 4.27
C ILE A 258 -18.53 2.96 4.70
N ASP A 259 -18.66 1.67 5.02
CA ASP A 259 -19.96 1.06 5.30
C ASP A 259 -20.61 1.56 6.62
N ASN A 260 -19.78 2.04 7.54
CA ASN A 260 -20.15 2.58 8.83
C ASN A 260 -20.88 1.58 9.73
N ASP A 261 -20.26 0.43 9.91
CA ASP A 261 -20.86 -0.69 10.60
C ASP A 261 -21.18 -0.42 12.08
N ALA A 262 -22.16 -1.15 12.61
CA ALA A 262 -22.64 -0.92 13.98
C ALA A 262 -21.58 -1.22 15.06
N THR A 263 -20.63 -2.11 14.73
CA THR A 263 -19.44 -2.38 15.53
C THR A 263 -18.26 -1.95 14.70
N SER A 264 -17.66 -0.83 15.08
CA SER A 264 -16.59 -0.26 14.28
C SER A 264 -15.34 -1.14 14.26
N GLU A 265 -14.68 -1.18 13.11
CA GLU A 265 -13.44 -1.89 12.86
C GLU A 265 -12.36 -1.01 12.23
N LEU A 266 -11.11 -1.45 12.30
CA LEU A 266 -9.98 -0.68 11.78
C LEU A 266 -9.81 -0.95 10.29
N ILE A 267 -9.92 0.12 9.51
CA ILE A 267 -9.80 0.11 8.06
C ILE A 267 -8.59 0.95 7.61
N GLN A 268 -8.16 0.78 6.37
CA GLN A 268 -7.14 1.63 5.76
C GLN A 268 -7.75 2.56 4.73
N VAL A 269 -7.45 3.85 4.85
CA VAL A 269 -7.82 4.85 3.84
C VAL A 269 -6.58 5.52 3.27
N ASN A 270 -6.37 5.36 1.97
CA ASN A 270 -5.29 5.99 1.23
C ASN A 270 -5.82 7.18 0.44
N LEU A 271 -5.35 8.39 0.77
CA LEU A 271 -5.71 9.64 0.10
C LEU A 271 -4.57 10.11 -0.80
N TYR A 272 -4.85 10.23 -2.09
CA TYR A 272 -3.90 10.56 -3.14
C TYR A 272 -4.05 12.02 -3.56
N PHE A 273 -3.06 12.82 -3.20
CA PHE A 273 -3.04 14.26 -3.44
C PHE A 273 -2.11 14.61 -4.60
N GLY A 274 -2.71 14.96 -5.74
CA GLY A 274 -2.05 15.71 -6.81
C GLY A 274 -1.55 17.06 -6.28
N ARG A 275 -0.46 17.57 -6.86
CA ARG A 275 0.20 18.79 -6.34
C ARG A 275 0.39 19.86 -7.38
N ASN A 276 0.13 19.61 -8.65
CA ASN A 276 0.18 20.67 -9.65
C ASN A 276 -1.02 21.61 -9.45
N ILE A 277 -0.78 22.92 -9.46
CA ILE A 277 -1.83 23.94 -9.35
C ILE A 277 -1.87 24.70 -10.69
N GLY A 278 -2.91 24.45 -11.49
CA GLY A 278 -2.97 24.96 -12.85
C GLY A 278 -1.75 24.51 -13.67
N THR A 279 -1.23 25.38 -14.54
CA THR A 279 -0.15 25.03 -15.47
C THR A 279 1.26 25.25 -14.93
N THR A 280 1.44 26.09 -13.90
CA THR A 280 2.78 26.48 -13.42
C THR A 280 2.93 26.45 -11.90
N GLY A 281 1.83 26.38 -11.16
CA GLY A 281 1.84 26.33 -9.71
C GLY A 281 2.08 24.90 -9.21
N ARG A 282 2.58 24.78 -7.98
CA ARG A 282 2.69 23.49 -7.31
C ARG A 282 2.56 23.66 -5.80
N VAL A 283 1.81 22.78 -5.14
CA VAL A 283 1.79 22.66 -3.69
C VAL A 283 3.19 22.27 -3.22
N SER A 284 3.93 23.18 -2.58
CA SER A 284 5.27 22.91 -2.05
C SER A 284 5.25 21.95 -0.86
N ASN A 285 6.39 21.33 -0.53
CA ASN A 285 6.49 20.47 0.66
C ASN A 285 6.13 21.25 1.94
N ARG A 286 6.47 22.54 2.02
CA ARG A 286 6.10 23.40 3.14
C ARG A 286 4.58 23.59 3.24
N GLN A 287 3.91 23.88 2.12
CA GLN A 287 2.45 24.03 2.07
C GLN A 287 1.74 22.72 2.41
N PHE A 288 2.22 21.59 1.87
CA PHE A 288 1.65 20.28 2.17
C PHE A 288 1.84 19.91 3.64
N ASN A 289 3.04 20.09 4.20
CA ASN A 289 3.28 19.85 5.62
C ASN A 289 2.46 20.77 6.53
N GLN A 290 2.13 21.97 6.07
CA GLN A 290 1.21 22.85 6.78
C GLN A 290 -0.23 22.31 6.70
N PHE A 291 -0.67 21.84 5.53
CA PHE A 291 -1.97 21.20 5.36
C PHE A 291 -2.12 19.96 6.26
N LEU A 292 -1.11 19.08 6.31
CA LEU A 292 -1.13 17.92 7.21
C LEU A 292 -1.32 18.35 8.68
N ARG A 293 -0.56 19.35 9.13
CA ARG A 293 -0.62 19.84 10.52
C ARG A 293 -1.95 20.52 10.85
N ASP A 294 -2.45 21.34 9.94
CA ASP A 294 -3.59 22.23 10.21
C ASP A 294 -4.93 21.50 9.95
N GLU A 295 -4.98 20.55 9.02
CA GLU A 295 -6.23 19.93 8.55
C GLU A 295 -6.34 18.44 8.83
N ILE A 296 -5.27 17.64 8.68
CA ILE A 296 -5.37 16.17 8.80
C ILE A 296 -5.11 15.71 10.23
N THR A 297 -3.94 16.04 10.80
CA THR A 297 -3.55 15.52 12.12
C THR A 297 -4.48 15.92 13.28
N PRO A 298 -5.11 17.10 13.30
CA PRO A 298 -6.11 17.39 14.33
C PRO A 298 -7.36 16.51 14.25
N ARG A 299 -7.64 15.91 13.07
CA ARG A 299 -8.76 14.98 12.84
C ARG A 299 -8.38 13.53 13.08
N PHE A 300 -7.12 13.19 12.77
CA PHE A 300 -6.52 11.88 12.97
C PHE A 300 -5.28 12.02 13.86
N PRO A 301 -5.48 12.22 15.18
CA PRO A 301 -4.39 12.45 16.11
C PRO A 301 -3.52 11.21 16.32
N ASP A 302 -4.11 10.01 16.18
CA ASP A 302 -3.44 8.74 16.41
C ASP A 302 -2.34 8.44 15.39
N GLY A 303 -2.48 9.02 14.19
CA GLY A 303 -1.37 9.13 13.25
C GLY A 303 -1.75 8.98 11.79
N LEU A 304 -0.77 9.25 10.95
CA LEU A 304 -0.83 9.08 9.51
C LEU A 304 0.56 8.73 8.97
N THR A 305 0.59 8.05 7.82
CA THR A 305 1.82 7.78 7.07
C THR A 305 1.76 8.51 5.73
N VAL A 306 2.85 9.20 5.36
CA VAL A 306 2.95 9.94 4.10
C VAL A 306 4.00 9.35 3.19
N TYR A 307 3.61 9.03 1.97
CA TYR A 307 4.50 8.63 0.88
C TYR A 307 4.74 9.78 -0.10
N ASP A 308 5.97 9.86 -0.62
CA ASP A 308 6.28 10.63 -1.82
C ASP A 308 5.98 9.75 -3.05
N ALA A 309 5.18 10.24 -3.99
CA ALA A 309 4.76 9.49 -5.18
C ALA A 309 4.72 10.39 -6.42
N LYS A 310 4.43 9.81 -7.60
CA LYS A 310 4.25 10.53 -8.87
C LYS A 310 2.98 10.05 -9.55
N GLY A 311 2.05 10.96 -9.82
CA GLY A 311 0.87 10.70 -10.64
C GLY A 311 1.19 10.88 -12.13
N GLN A 312 0.60 10.03 -12.97
CA GLN A 312 0.66 10.17 -14.43
C GLN A 312 -0.66 9.73 -15.06
N PHE A 313 -1.22 10.54 -15.96
CA PHE A 313 -2.49 10.26 -16.63
C PHE A 313 -2.59 11.00 -17.98
N LEU A 314 -3.58 10.65 -18.80
CA LEU A 314 -3.94 11.43 -19.99
C LEU A 314 -5.10 12.37 -19.66
N ASP A 315 -4.96 13.65 -20.02
CA ASP A 315 -6.07 14.59 -19.91
C ASP A 315 -7.14 14.36 -20.99
N SER A 316 -8.23 15.14 -20.94
CA SER A 316 -9.36 15.03 -21.87
C SER A 316 -9.04 15.24 -23.35
N ILE A 317 -7.84 15.74 -23.67
CA ILE A 317 -7.35 15.89 -25.04
C ILE A 317 -6.12 15.00 -25.31
N ASN A 318 -5.99 13.90 -24.56
CA ASN A 318 -4.95 12.88 -24.66
C ASN A 318 -3.51 13.41 -24.49
N ARG A 319 -3.33 14.50 -23.74
CA ARG A 319 -1.99 14.95 -23.38
C ARG A 319 -1.55 14.25 -22.09
N LEU A 320 -0.31 13.78 -22.11
CA LEU A 320 0.32 13.21 -20.95
C LEU A 320 0.56 14.28 -19.88
N ILE A 321 -0.05 14.09 -18.72
CA ILE A 321 0.19 14.85 -17.51
C ILE A 321 1.04 14.03 -16.55
N ARG A 322 2.02 14.67 -15.93
CA ARG A 322 2.80 14.13 -14.83
C ARG A 322 2.80 15.10 -13.69
N GLU A 323 2.63 14.58 -12.49
CA GLU A 323 2.68 15.42 -11.32
C GLU A 323 3.37 14.75 -10.13
N PRO A 324 4.11 15.52 -9.32
CA PRO A 324 4.47 15.07 -7.99
C PRO A 324 3.20 14.89 -7.16
N SER A 325 3.10 13.78 -6.46
CA SER A 325 1.95 13.45 -5.63
C SER A 325 2.39 13.17 -4.19
N LYS A 326 1.41 13.19 -3.29
CA LYS A 326 1.55 12.71 -1.91
C LYS A 326 0.44 11.73 -1.64
N VAL A 327 0.76 10.59 -1.05
CA VAL A 327 -0.24 9.64 -0.57
C VAL A 327 -0.23 9.68 0.95
N VAL A 328 -1.37 9.94 1.55
CA VAL A 328 -1.57 9.88 3.01
C VAL A 328 -2.36 8.63 3.30
N SER A 329 -1.72 7.69 3.99
CA SER A 329 -2.34 6.48 4.49
C SER A 329 -2.77 6.69 5.94
N LEU A 330 -4.04 6.40 6.20
CA LEU A 330 -4.67 6.48 7.51
C LEU A 330 -5.13 5.08 7.91
N ILE A 331 -4.94 4.77 9.18
CA ILE A 331 -5.59 3.64 9.84
C ILE A 331 -6.56 4.24 10.85
N LEU A 332 -7.84 3.95 10.68
CA LEU A 332 -8.93 4.58 11.44
C LEU A 332 -10.08 3.61 11.63
N GLU A 333 -10.92 3.87 12.62
CA GLU A 333 -12.21 3.18 12.74
C GLU A 333 -13.15 3.68 11.64
N ASP A 334 -13.86 2.77 10.98
CA ASP A 334 -14.92 2.95 9.97
C ASP A 334 -16.16 3.73 10.47
N THR A 335 -16.00 4.75 11.31
CA THR A 335 -17.12 5.51 11.85
C THR A 335 -17.56 6.63 10.92
N GLN A 336 -18.85 6.96 10.99
CA GLN A 336 -19.42 8.09 10.25
C GLN A 336 -18.71 9.43 10.57
N ALA A 337 -18.17 9.57 11.79
CA ALA A 337 -17.40 10.75 12.18
C ALA A 337 -16.06 10.85 11.44
N ASN A 338 -15.38 9.72 11.23
CA ASN A 338 -14.12 9.65 10.49
C ASN A 338 -14.36 9.84 9.00
N GLU A 339 -15.40 9.22 8.42
CA GLU A 339 -15.79 9.46 7.03
C GLU A 339 -16.08 10.95 6.77
N ASN A 340 -16.83 11.60 7.66
CA ASN A 340 -17.07 13.04 7.60
C ASN A 340 -15.77 13.86 7.67
N SER A 341 -14.78 13.41 8.45
CA SER A 341 -13.47 14.06 8.56
C SER A 341 -12.66 13.91 7.26
N ILE A 342 -12.69 12.74 6.63
CA ILE A 342 -12.07 12.48 5.31
C ILE A 342 -12.69 13.39 4.25
N ASN A 343 -14.03 13.42 4.19
CA ASN A 343 -14.77 14.27 3.27
C ASN A 343 -14.41 15.77 3.43
N GLN A 344 -14.23 16.23 4.67
CA GLN A 344 -13.80 17.60 4.94
C GLN A 344 -12.35 17.87 4.52
N ILE A 345 -11.43 16.91 4.71
CA ILE A 345 -10.03 17.02 4.27
C ILE A 345 -9.97 17.14 2.74
N ILE A 346 -10.68 16.26 2.02
CA ILE A 346 -10.74 16.26 0.56
C ILE A 346 -11.29 17.60 0.06
N GLY A 347 -12.44 18.03 0.59
CA GLY A 347 -13.05 19.32 0.23
C GLY A 347 -12.13 20.51 0.49
N THR A 348 -11.46 20.52 1.65
CA THR A 348 -10.51 21.57 2.02
C THR A 348 -9.30 21.61 1.10
N TYR A 349 -8.72 20.46 0.74
CA TYR A 349 -7.58 20.41 -0.19
C TYR A 349 -7.96 20.93 -1.57
N LYS A 350 -9.08 20.45 -2.11
CA LYS A 350 -9.62 20.87 -3.42
C LYS A 350 -9.86 22.37 -3.46
N GLN A 351 -10.51 22.92 -2.44
CA GLN A 351 -10.78 24.36 -2.36
C GLN A 351 -9.49 25.18 -2.21
N LYS A 352 -8.58 24.78 -1.30
CA LYS A 352 -7.38 25.55 -0.94
C LYS A 352 -6.33 25.57 -2.05
N PHE A 353 -6.18 24.47 -2.78
CA PHE A 353 -5.15 24.30 -3.81
C PHE A 353 -5.71 24.14 -5.23
N GLN A 354 -7.01 24.38 -5.42
CA GLN A 354 -7.70 24.36 -6.72
C GLN A 354 -7.48 23.02 -7.46
N GLN A 355 -7.65 21.92 -6.74
CA GLN A 355 -7.55 20.57 -7.31
C GLN A 355 -8.91 20.09 -7.80
N GLU A 356 -8.90 19.32 -8.88
CA GLU A 356 -10.11 18.73 -9.46
C GLU A 356 -10.63 17.57 -8.61
N SER A 357 -9.71 16.73 -8.10
CA SER A 357 -9.99 15.53 -7.34
C SER A 357 -8.94 15.28 -6.25
N VAL A 358 -9.32 14.42 -5.31
CA VAL A 358 -8.41 13.67 -4.44
C VAL A 358 -8.91 12.24 -4.54
N LEU A 359 -8.09 11.33 -5.01
CA LEU A 359 -8.46 9.91 -5.04
C LEU A 359 -8.41 9.37 -3.61
N ALA A 360 -9.46 8.67 -3.21
CA ALA A 360 -9.57 7.95 -1.95
C ALA A 360 -9.76 6.47 -2.26
N VAL A 361 -8.94 5.62 -1.65
CA VAL A 361 -9.08 4.16 -1.70
C VAL A 361 -9.26 3.67 -0.28
N VAL A 362 -10.33 2.94 -0.04
CA VAL A 362 -10.72 2.38 1.25
C VAL A 362 -10.62 0.86 1.15
N ASP A 363 -9.94 0.25 2.11
CA ASP A 363 -9.81 -1.20 2.28
C ASP A 363 -10.27 -1.55 3.69
N GLU A 364 -11.34 -2.35 3.78
CA GLU A 364 -12.01 -2.74 5.03
C GLU A 364 -11.75 -4.22 5.39
N THR A 365 -11.19 -5.03 4.48
CA THR A 365 -11.00 -6.48 4.69
C THR A 365 -9.67 -6.83 5.36
N LEU A 366 -8.85 -5.82 5.64
CA LEU A 366 -7.54 -5.97 6.26
C LEU A 366 -7.58 -6.16 7.78
N SER A 367 -6.45 -6.64 8.31
CA SER A 367 -6.20 -6.73 9.75
C SER A 367 -5.08 -5.78 10.17
N VAL A 368 -5.34 -4.99 11.22
CA VAL A 368 -4.38 -4.05 11.80
C VAL A 368 -3.92 -4.53 13.17
N ALA A 369 -2.61 -4.45 13.42
CA ALA A 369 -2.07 -4.61 14.77
C ALA A 369 -1.03 -3.53 15.09
N PHE A 370 -1.16 -2.94 16.28
CA PHE A 370 -0.11 -2.16 16.92
C PHE A 370 0.54 -3.07 17.97
N ASP A 371 1.74 -3.59 17.70
CA ASP A 371 2.45 -4.41 18.68
C ASP A 371 3.00 -3.51 19.80
N VAL A 372 2.14 -3.15 20.76
CA VAL A 372 2.54 -2.47 22.00
C VAL A 372 3.21 -3.50 22.91
N SER A 373 4.43 -3.21 23.37
CA SER A 373 5.17 -4.10 24.26
C SER A 373 4.37 -4.43 25.53
N SER A 374 3.79 -5.61 25.60
CA SER A 374 3.44 -6.23 26.88
C SER A 374 4.71 -6.85 27.46
N ASP A 375 5.57 -6.04 28.09
CA ASP A 375 6.47 -6.47 29.20
C ASP A 375 7.59 -5.45 29.49
N VAL A 376 7.34 -4.56 30.46
CA VAL A 376 8.36 -4.26 31.48
C VAL A 376 7.81 -4.82 32.79
N SER A 377 8.17 -6.06 33.08
CA SER A 377 7.94 -6.67 34.39
C SER A 377 8.81 -5.98 35.44
N ILE A 378 8.31 -4.90 36.05
CA ILE A 378 8.75 -4.49 37.39
C ILE A 378 7.85 -5.24 38.37
N GLY A 379 8.41 -6.24 39.05
CA GLY A 379 7.71 -6.97 40.09
C GLY A 379 7.20 -6.02 41.17
N SER A 380 5.88 -5.91 41.32
CA SER A 380 5.18 -6.21 42.57
C SER A 380 3.70 -5.77 42.53
N THR A 381 2.86 -6.71 42.99
CA THR A 381 1.52 -6.53 43.57
C THR A 381 0.32 -6.28 42.65
N GLN A 382 -0.55 -7.31 42.64
CA GLN A 382 -1.92 -7.41 42.18
C GLN A 382 -2.73 -6.09 42.12
N SER A 383 -3.31 -5.81 40.95
CA SER A 383 -4.70 -5.32 40.87
C SER A 383 -5.35 -5.76 39.57
N ASN A 384 -6.45 -6.50 39.68
CA ASN A 384 -7.33 -6.91 38.60
C ASN A 384 -7.79 -5.75 37.72
N LEU A 385 -7.76 -5.93 36.40
CA LEU A 385 -8.77 -5.45 35.45
C LEU A 385 -8.80 -6.42 34.27
N ALA A 386 -10.02 -6.77 33.87
CA ALA A 386 -10.38 -8.03 33.26
C ALA A 386 -10.03 -8.13 31.77
N SER A 387 -9.62 -9.34 31.40
CA SER A 387 -9.37 -9.84 30.06
C SER A 387 -10.60 -9.83 29.15
N SER A 388 -10.33 -9.61 27.86
CA SER A 388 -10.84 -10.34 26.69
C SER A 388 -12.31 -10.79 26.69
N LYS A 389 -13.09 -10.25 25.76
CA LYS A 389 -14.25 -10.95 25.20
C LYS A 389 -14.06 -11.16 23.71
N ILE A 390 -13.63 -12.38 23.39
CA ILE A 390 -13.96 -13.08 22.16
C ILE A 390 -15.47 -13.39 22.21
N VAL A 391 -16.23 -13.11 21.16
CA VAL A 391 -17.63 -13.52 21.03
C VAL A 391 -17.82 -14.22 19.69
N GLU A 392 -18.03 -15.54 19.74
CA GLU A 392 -18.63 -16.32 18.64
C GLU A 392 -20.17 -16.29 18.75
N PRO A 393 -20.92 -16.41 17.64
CA PRO A 393 -22.37 -16.29 17.63
C PRO A 393 -23.07 -17.66 17.79
N ASN A 394 -24.15 -17.73 18.60
CA ASN A 394 -25.28 -18.61 18.28
C ASN A 394 -26.58 -18.32 19.06
N GLN A 395 -27.65 -18.20 18.25
CA GLN A 395 -29.04 -18.67 18.41
C GLN A 395 -30.06 -17.99 19.37
N GLN A 396 -31.03 -17.36 18.69
CA GLN A 396 -32.50 -17.44 18.85
C GLN A 396 -33.15 -17.08 20.20
N SER A 397 -33.96 -16.01 20.18
CA SER A 397 -35.39 -16.09 20.57
C SER A 397 -36.21 -14.86 20.13
N VAL A 398 -37.15 -15.16 19.24
CA VAL A 398 -38.45 -14.56 18.90
C VAL A 398 -39.07 -13.64 19.96
N PHE A 399 -39.61 -12.47 19.57
CA PHE A 399 -41.00 -12.02 19.87
C PHE A 399 -41.43 -10.74 19.08
N THR A 400 -42.33 -10.97 18.12
CA THR A 400 -43.52 -10.20 17.68
C THR A 400 -43.52 -8.66 17.46
N THR A 401 -43.92 -8.30 16.24
CA THR A 401 -44.39 -7.00 15.74
C THR A 401 -45.75 -6.56 16.32
N PRO A 402 -46.14 -5.28 16.09
CA PRO A 402 -47.23 -5.06 15.12
C PRO A 402 -47.01 -3.90 14.14
N GLU A 403 -47.66 -4.08 12.99
CA GLU A 403 -47.67 -3.30 11.75
C GLU A 403 -48.65 -2.08 11.72
N VAL A 404 -48.20 -1.00 11.02
CA VAL A 404 -48.88 -0.24 9.91
C VAL A 404 -49.93 0.86 10.26
N PRO A 405 -50.13 1.98 9.47
CA PRO A 405 -49.90 2.17 8.02
C PRO A 405 -49.26 3.46 7.45
N SER A 406 -48.57 3.27 6.31
CA SER A 406 -48.70 3.84 4.95
C SER A 406 -49.09 5.31 4.65
N SER A 407 -48.36 5.89 3.65
CA SER A 407 -48.64 6.98 2.66
C SER A 407 -47.64 8.16 2.72
N VAL A 408 -47.07 8.80 1.67
CA VAL A 408 -47.26 8.86 0.20
C VAL A 408 -46.10 9.72 -0.46
N SER A 409 -45.84 9.52 -1.77
CA SER A 409 -45.15 10.39 -2.80
C SER A 409 -43.64 10.64 -2.69
N LEU A 410 -42.73 10.23 -3.60
CA LEU A 410 -42.58 10.44 -5.07
C LEU A 410 -42.52 11.92 -5.49
N VAL A 411 -41.31 12.49 -5.63
CA VAL A 411 -41.00 13.56 -6.60
C VAL A 411 -39.58 13.39 -7.14
N GLN A 412 -39.53 13.34 -8.46
CA GLN A 412 -38.42 13.19 -9.39
C GLN A 412 -38.19 14.56 -10.05
N ARG A 413 -36.94 14.99 -10.25
CA ARG A 413 -36.47 15.99 -11.26
C ARG A 413 -34.96 16.23 -11.06
N LEU A 414 -34.10 15.74 -11.95
CA LEU A 414 -33.72 16.29 -13.27
C LEU A 414 -32.69 17.42 -13.19
N LEU A 415 -31.47 17.04 -13.57
CA LEU A 415 -30.36 17.87 -14.05
C LEU A 415 -30.75 18.61 -15.35
N PRO A 416 -30.10 19.74 -15.66
CA PRO A 416 -29.62 20.04 -16.99
C PRO A 416 -28.23 19.46 -17.25
#